data_AF-A0AAV9PQT9-F1
#
_entry.id   AF-A0AAV9PQT9-F1
#
_cell.length_a   1.000
_cell.length_b   1.000
_cell.length_c   1.000
_cell.angle_alpha   90.00
_cell.angle_beta   90.00
_cell.angle_gamma   90.00
#
_symmetry.space_group_name_H-M   'P 1'
#
loop_
_entity.id
_entity.type
_entity.pdbx_description
1 polymer ?
#
loop_
_entity_poly.entity_id
_entity_poly.type
_entity_poly.pdbx_seq_one_letter_code
_entity_poly.pdbx_strand_id
1 'polypeptide(L)'
;MAHQHHQSLDKISSDDWTSKESNGEQDQQQLENMNTFNTLPPSEIQQTTTSLNSQKTSTNLTNTRARLGLHPIAPVIEEHDESEHSDLLWPKIRMSLKEPFAEFFGVFIMVLFGDGSVAQVLLTAGDPSAPGGDGWGNYQSISWGWGLGVMLGIYVAGDSGAYLNPAITFTNCILRKLPWRRLPVYFVAQFLGGFCAAGVIYINYVNGINAMEGHGVRTVPPATNATAGIFCTYPAADMTKAGMFFDEFIASFILMFVIFALKDDSNKGQFSASGAWFPLGLFFLIFGIGACFGWQTGYAINLARDFGPRLMSYAVGYGHEVWSAGGYYFWIPMVAPFLGCLFGGLIYDIFIFTGASPINTPYMGLGKLFNPKQTMQERLEQQKKDGLV
;
A
#
# COMPACT_ATOMS: atom_id res chain seq x y z
N MET A 1 -3.25 -52.44 37.55
CA MET A 1 -4.00 -52.48 38.82
C MET A 1 -4.20 -51.05 39.29
N ALA A 2 -5.47 -50.67 39.50
CA ALA A 2 -6.05 -49.68 40.43
C ALA A 2 -5.15 -48.56 41.04
N HIS A 3 -5.59 -47.33 41.33
CA HIS A 3 -6.89 -46.81 41.74
C HIS A 3 -6.90 -45.26 41.58
N GLN A 4 -8.11 -44.74 41.37
CA GLN A 4 -8.66 -43.41 41.68
C GLN A 4 -7.85 -42.46 42.59
N HIS A 5 -7.89 -41.17 42.25
CA HIS A 5 -8.03 -40.11 43.26
C HIS A 5 -9.09 -39.09 42.81
N HIS A 6 -10.16 -39.05 43.59
CA HIS A 6 -11.25 -38.08 43.57
C HIS A 6 -11.40 -37.62 45.02
N GLN A 7 -11.27 -36.32 45.27
CA GLN A 7 -11.61 -35.56 46.48
C GLN A 7 -11.24 -34.11 46.17
N SER A 8 -11.97 -33.05 46.49
CA SER A 8 -13.35 -32.83 46.91
C SER A 8 -13.50 -31.30 46.95
N LEU A 9 -14.62 -30.80 46.42
CA LEU A 9 -15.14 -29.45 46.63
C LEU A 9 -15.48 -29.25 48.11
N ASP A 10 -15.21 -28.06 48.67
CA ASP A 10 -16.25 -27.17 49.20
C ASP A 10 -15.73 -25.98 50.04
N LYS A 11 -16.45 -24.85 49.87
CA LYS A 11 -16.58 -23.63 50.72
C LYS A 11 -15.54 -22.52 50.57
N ILE A 12 -16.02 -21.38 50.04
CA ILE A 12 -16.08 -20.02 50.63
C ILE A 12 -17.07 -19.24 49.74
N SER A 13 -18.37 -19.19 50.09
CA SER A 13 -19.07 -18.13 50.86
C SER A 13 -18.86 -16.72 50.32
N SER A 14 -19.97 -16.15 49.84
CA SER A 14 -20.19 -14.78 49.42
C SER A 14 -20.01 -13.81 50.59
N ASP A 15 -18.95 -12.98 50.60
CA ASP A 15 -18.83 -11.83 51.52
C ASP A 15 -17.69 -10.85 51.13
N ASP A 16 -17.42 -10.61 49.84
CA ASP A 16 -16.29 -9.72 49.46
C ASP A 16 -16.58 -8.69 48.36
N TRP A 17 -17.81 -8.17 48.31
CA TRP A 17 -18.21 -7.09 47.39
C TRP A 17 -18.63 -5.78 48.08
N THR A 18 -18.13 -5.50 49.29
CA THR A 18 -18.42 -4.24 50.00
C THR A 18 -17.18 -3.68 50.70
N SER A 19 -16.21 -3.18 49.94
CA SER A 19 -15.10 -2.36 50.51
C SER A 19 -14.31 -1.51 49.50
N LYS A 20 -14.94 -1.03 48.41
CA LYS A 20 -14.31 -0.07 47.47
C LYS A 20 -15.21 1.12 47.10
N GLU A 21 -15.86 1.71 48.09
CA GLU A 21 -16.70 2.93 47.93
C GLU A 21 -16.21 4.14 48.75
N SER A 22 -14.93 4.22 49.16
CA SER A 22 -14.46 5.32 50.03
C SER A 22 -13.31 6.19 49.49
N ASN A 23 -13.06 6.23 48.18
CA ASN A 23 -12.01 7.11 47.61
C ASN A 23 -12.54 8.20 46.66
N GLY A 24 -13.83 8.57 46.76
CA GLY A 24 -14.47 9.56 45.88
C GLY A 24 -14.27 11.04 46.25
N GLU A 25 -13.71 11.37 47.42
CA GLU A 25 -13.66 12.76 47.93
C GLU A 25 -12.30 13.45 47.77
N GLN A 26 -11.22 12.74 47.42
CA GLN A 26 -9.90 13.36 47.17
C GLN A 26 -9.68 13.74 45.69
N ASP A 27 -10.35 13.08 44.76
CA ASP A 27 -10.27 13.41 43.33
C ASP A 27 -11.13 14.64 42.95
N GLN A 28 -12.13 15.00 43.77
CA GLN A 28 -12.96 16.19 43.55
C GLN A 28 -12.25 17.51 43.88
N GLN A 29 -11.28 17.52 44.80
CA GLN A 29 -10.49 18.72 45.11
C GLN A 29 -9.40 19.04 44.08
N GLN A 30 -8.99 18.08 43.26
CA GLN A 30 -8.08 18.34 42.13
C GLN A 30 -8.83 18.82 40.87
N LEU A 31 -10.12 18.50 40.73
CA LEU A 31 -10.97 18.97 39.65
C LEU A 31 -11.50 20.40 39.86
N GLU A 32 -11.62 20.89 41.10
CA GLU A 32 -12.02 22.27 41.39
C GLU A 32 -10.90 23.31 41.17
N ASN A 33 -9.63 22.91 41.24
CA ASN A 33 -8.47 23.80 41.00
C ASN A 33 -8.13 24.01 39.51
N MET A 34 -8.77 23.30 38.58
CA MET A 34 -8.62 23.51 37.13
C MET A 34 -9.71 24.42 36.53
N ASN A 35 -10.73 24.81 37.30
CA ASN A 35 -11.85 25.63 36.81
C ASN A 35 -11.79 27.11 37.23
N THR A 36 -10.65 27.59 37.76
CA THR A 36 -10.46 28.98 38.22
C THR A 36 -9.58 29.85 37.31
N PHE A 37 -9.25 29.41 36.09
CA PHE A 37 -8.51 30.25 35.12
C PHE A 37 -9.36 31.03 34.11
N ASN A 38 -10.67 31.18 34.37
CA ASN A 38 -11.53 32.08 33.60
C ASN A 38 -12.21 33.09 34.52
N THR A 39 -11.54 34.21 34.80
CA THR A 39 -12.16 35.52 35.08
C THR A 39 -11.08 36.60 35.26
N LEU A 40 -10.71 37.27 34.17
CA LEU A 40 -10.08 38.59 34.22
C LEU A 40 -10.82 39.54 33.26
N PRO A 41 -11.02 40.81 33.63
CA PRO A 41 -11.88 41.74 32.90
C PRO A 41 -11.27 42.19 31.56
N PRO A 42 -12.09 42.53 30.56
CA PRO A 42 -11.63 42.94 29.23
C PRO A 42 -11.21 44.41 29.24
N SER A 43 -9.97 44.71 29.66
CA SER A 43 -9.40 46.06 29.43
C SER A 43 -7.86 46.16 29.38
N GLU A 44 -7.08 45.07 29.48
CA GLU A 44 -5.61 45.16 29.45
C GLU A 44 -4.88 44.05 28.66
N ILE A 45 -5.49 43.53 27.59
CA ILE A 45 -4.76 42.73 26.57
C ILE A 45 -4.84 43.46 25.23
N GLN A 46 -4.36 44.69 25.23
CA GLN A 46 -4.23 45.52 24.03
C GLN A 46 -2.83 46.12 24.00
N GLN A 47 -1.79 45.28 24.03
CA GLN A 47 -0.41 45.63 23.65
C GLN A 47 0.53 44.41 23.67
N THR A 48 0.25 43.40 22.85
CA THR A 48 1.30 42.59 22.19
C THR A 48 0.76 41.95 20.91
N THR A 49 0.03 42.73 20.12
CA THR A 49 -0.13 42.49 18.69
C THR A 49 1.18 42.85 17.98
N THR A 50 2.16 41.97 18.09
CA THR A 50 3.16 41.81 17.03
C THR A 50 2.73 40.57 16.28
N SER A 51 1.93 40.77 15.24
CA SER A 51 1.64 39.78 14.22
C SER A 51 2.94 39.34 13.57
N LEU A 52 3.59 38.31 14.12
CA LEU A 52 4.46 37.47 13.32
C LEU A 52 3.51 36.65 12.45
N ASN A 53 3.34 37.08 11.20
CA ASN A 53 2.91 36.20 10.13
C ASN A 53 3.93 35.04 10.10
N SER A 54 3.66 33.97 10.84
CA SER A 54 4.32 32.69 10.63
C SER A 54 3.87 32.23 9.24
N GLN A 55 4.67 32.55 8.22
CA GLN A 55 4.40 32.08 6.87
C GLN A 55 4.64 30.57 6.85
N LYS A 56 3.58 29.79 7.05
CA LYS A 56 3.61 28.33 6.96
C LYS A 56 4.29 27.90 5.65
N THR A 57 5.39 27.13 5.75
CA THR A 57 6.16 26.67 4.58
C THR A 57 5.27 25.90 3.59
N SER A 58 4.32 25.12 4.09
CA SER A 58 3.34 24.39 3.28
C SER A 58 2.50 25.29 2.35
N THR A 59 2.19 26.52 2.77
CA THR A 59 1.33 27.47 2.04
C THR A 59 2.06 28.02 0.80
N ASN A 60 3.38 28.15 0.87
CA ASN A 60 4.20 28.58 -0.26
C ASN A 60 4.35 27.47 -1.33
N LEU A 61 4.04 26.21 -0.99
CA LEU A 61 4.21 25.05 -1.86
C LEU A 61 2.92 24.62 -2.57
N THR A 62 1.77 25.21 -2.22
CA THR A 62 0.44 24.85 -2.71
C THR A 62 0.34 24.85 -4.24
N ASN A 63 0.83 25.91 -4.90
CA ASN A 63 0.81 26.02 -6.36
C ASN A 63 1.64 24.93 -7.05
N THR A 64 2.81 24.61 -6.50
CA THR A 64 3.70 23.58 -7.04
C THR A 64 3.07 22.20 -6.91
N ARG A 65 2.51 21.89 -5.73
CA ARG A 65 1.83 20.62 -5.46
C ARG A 65 0.59 20.42 -6.34
N ALA A 66 -0.24 21.46 -6.49
CA ALA A 66 -1.41 21.44 -7.37
C ALA A 66 -1.03 21.22 -8.85
N ARG A 67 0.08 21.81 -9.33
CA ARG A 67 0.59 21.57 -10.69
C ARG A 67 0.98 20.12 -10.93
N LEU A 68 1.51 19.44 -9.91
CA LEU A 68 1.84 18.01 -9.94
C LEU A 68 0.61 17.11 -9.73
N GLY A 69 -0.57 17.67 -9.46
CA GLY A 69 -1.78 16.92 -9.12
C GLY A 69 -1.76 16.29 -7.72
N LEU A 70 -0.83 16.70 -6.86
CA LEU A 70 -0.73 16.29 -5.46
C LEU A 70 -1.73 17.08 -4.61
N HIS A 71 -2.01 16.64 -3.39
CA HIS A 71 -2.86 17.39 -2.48
C HIS A 71 -2.23 18.78 -2.20
N PRO A 72 -2.89 19.91 -2.49
CA PRO A 72 -2.32 21.26 -2.37
C PRO A 72 -1.78 21.58 -0.99
N ILE A 73 -2.44 21.10 0.07
CA ILE A 73 -1.95 21.18 1.44
C ILE A 73 -1.16 19.91 1.75
N ALA A 74 0.11 20.04 2.12
CA ALA A 74 0.90 18.89 2.55
C ALA A 74 0.37 18.38 3.92
N PRO A 75 0.18 17.08 4.13
CA PRO A 75 -0.23 16.54 5.43
C PRO A 75 0.94 16.69 6.39
N VAL A 76 0.97 17.76 7.19
CA VAL A 76 2.03 18.06 8.16
C VAL A 76 1.35 18.62 9.41
N ILE A 77 1.78 18.15 10.58
CA ILE A 77 1.30 18.69 11.86
C ILE A 77 1.82 20.12 11.98
N GLU A 78 0.96 21.05 12.41
CA GLU A 78 1.23 22.50 12.37
C GLU A 78 2.57 22.89 13.02
N GLU A 79 2.92 22.27 14.16
CA GLU A 79 4.18 22.50 14.87
C GLU A 79 5.43 22.23 14.00
N HIS A 80 5.35 21.29 13.06
CA HIS A 80 6.46 20.96 12.15
C HIS A 80 6.54 21.89 10.93
N ASP A 81 5.48 22.65 10.65
CA ASP A 81 5.40 23.59 9.52
C ASP A 81 5.96 24.97 9.89
N GLU A 82 5.93 25.32 11.18
CA GLU A 82 6.32 26.64 11.71
C GLU A 82 7.75 26.69 12.27
N SER A 83 8.45 25.57 12.29
CA SER A 83 9.82 25.49 12.81
C SER A 83 10.85 26.17 11.89
N GLU A 84 11.92 26.76 12.44
CA GLU A 84 12.98 27.40 11.62
C GLU A 84 13.62 26.45 10.58
N HIS A 85 13.60 25.14 10.85
CA HIS A 85 14.11 24.15 9.91
C HIS A 85 13.16 23.90 8.73
N SER A 86 11.87 24.23 8.83
CA SER A 86 10.91 24.06 7.71
C SER A 86 11.30 24.92 6.51
N ASP A 87 11.98 26.04 6.75
CA ASP A 87 12.43 26.96 5.71
C ASP A 87 13.64 26.51 4.89
N LEU A 88 14.32 25.45 5.32
CA LEU A 88 15.48 24.91 4.62
C LEU A 88 15.08 24.24 3.29
N LEU A 89 16.03 24.19 2.35
CA LEU A 89 15.79 23.65 1.00
C LEU A 89 15.27 22.21 1.02
N TRP A 90 15.89 21.33 1.83
CA TRP A 90 15.51 19.92 1.87
C TRP A 90 14.11 19.69 2.45
N PRO A 91 13.73 20.26 3.61
CA PRO A 91 12.35 20.25 4.10
C PRO A 91 11.33 20.74 3.07
N LYS A 92 11.62 21.82 2.33
CA LYS A 92 10.77 22.30 1.22
C LYS A 92 10.61 21.27 0.10
N ILE A 93 11.69 20.61 -0.32
CA ILE A 93 11.63 19.50 -1.30
C ILE A 93 10.82 18.33 -0.75
N ARG A 94 11.10 17.90 0.48
CA ARG A 94 10.41 16.81 1.18
C ARG A 94 8.91 17.06 1.29
N MET A 95 8.50 18.27 1.66
CA MET A 95 7.08 18.64 1.75
C MET A 95 6.44 18.74 0.36
N SER A 96 7.16 19.25 -0.65
CA SER A 96 6.66 19.33 -2.03
C SER A 96 6.38 17.95 -2.62
N LEU A 97 7.26 16.98 -2.37
CA LEU A 97 7.24 15.63 -2.94
C LEU A 97 6.86 14.56 -1.92
N LYS A 98 6.20 14.93 -0.82
CA LYS A 98 5.87 14.01 0.29
C LYS A 98 5.12 12.77 -0.19
N GLU A 99 4.08 12.98 -1.01
CA GLU A 99 3.24 11.91 -1.58
C GLU A 99 4.05 10.98 -2.50
N PRO A 100 4.81 11.47 -3.51
CA PRO A 100 5.72 10.62 -4.29
C PRO A 100 6.77 9.87 -3.45
N PHE A 101 7.36 10.51 -2.44
CA PHE A 101 8.31 9.80 -1.56
C PHE A 101 7.63 8.70 -0.74
N ALA A 102 6.40 8.94 -0.27
CA ALA A 102 5.57 7.93 0.37
C ALA A 102 5.30 6.73 -0.56
N GLU A 103 4.90 6.97 -1.81
CA GLU A 103 4.70 5.91 -2.81
C GLU A 103 6.01 5.15 -3.13
N PHE A 104 7.13 5.85 -3.26
CA PHE A 104 8.45 5.25 -3.46
C PHE A 104 8.79 4.29 -2.31
N PHE A 105 8.74 4.75 -1.07
CA PHE A 105 9.11 3.93 0.09
C PHE A 105 8.08 2.85 0.40
N GLY A 106 6.80 3.09 0.12
CA GLY A 106 5.77 2.07 0.25
C GLY A 106 5.99 0.90 -0.71
N VAL A 107 6.28 1.17 -2.00
CA VAL A 107 6.63 0.11 -2.96
C VAL A 107 7.98 -0.52 -2.62
N PHE A 108 8.95 0.27 -2.17
CA PHE A 108 10.26 -0.23 -1.75
C PHE A 108 10.12 -1.27 -0.63
N ILE A 109 9.36 -0.97 0.43
CA ILE A 109 9.09 -1.91 1.53
C ILE A 109 8.31 -3.13 1.04
N MET A 110 7.28 -2.93 0.22
CA MET A 110 6.51 -4.02 -0.35
C MET A 110 7.40 -5.02 -1.12
N VAL A 111 8.27 -4.52 -2.00
CA VAL A 111 9.16 -5.34 -2.82
C VAL A 111 10.29 -5.96 -1.98
N LEU A 112 10.83 -5.26 -0.98
CA LEU A 112 11.84 -5.84 -0.07
C LEU A 112 11.34 -7.10 0.63
N PHE A 113 10.12 -7.06 1.19
CA PHE A 113 9.55 -8.22 1.87
C PHE A 113 9.13 -9.30 0.87
N GLY A 114 8.53 -8.89 -0.24
CA GLY A 114 8.12 -9.78 -1.32
C GLY A 114 9.28 -10.56 -1.93
N ASP A 115 10.19 -9.87 -2.62
CA ASP A 115 11.36 -10.47 -3.28
C ASP A 115 12.29 -11.14 -2.25
N GLY A 116 12.42 -10.57 -1.04
CA GLY A 116 13.20 -11.19 0.04
C GLY A 116 12.66 -12.55 0.48
N SER A 117 11.33 -12.70 0.56
CA SER A 117 10.70 -13.99 0.86
C SER A 117 10.89 -15.00 -0.28
N VAL A 118 10.84 -14.54 -1.54
CA VAL A 118 11.12 -15.39 -2.70
C VAL A 118 12.58 -15.83 -2.72
N ALA A 119 13.52 -14.91 -2.49
CA ALA A 119 14.95 -15.21 -2.42
C ALA A 119 15.25 -16.26 -1.35
N GLN A 120 14.68 -16.11 -0.16
CA GLN A 120 14.90 -17.06 0.93
C GLN A 120 14.41 -18.46 0.56
N VAL A 121 13.17 -18.58 0.08
CA VAL A 121 12.57 -19.88 -0.27
C VAL A 121 13.28 -20.51 -1.47
N LEU A 122 13.56 -19.73 -2.52
CA LEU A 122 14.18 -20.24 -3.74
C LEU A 122 15.62 -20.70 -3.47
N LEU A 123 16.45 -19.84 -2.87
CA LEU A 123 17.89 -20.10 -2.73
C LEU A 123 18.21 -21.20 -1.71
N THR A 124 17.27 -21.52 -0.83
CA THR A 124 17.45 -22.54 0.21
C THR A 124 16.60 -23.78 -0.03
N ALA A 125 15.96 -23.92 -1.19
CA ALA A 125 15.13 -25.08 -1.49
C ALA A 125 15.91 -26.40 -1.30
N GLY A 126 15.39 -27.29 -0.45
CA GLY A 126 16.03 -28.56 -0.12
C GLY A 126 17.28 -28.47 0.77
N ASP A 127 17.55 -27.32 1.40
CA ASP A 127 18.66 -27.17 2.34
C ASP A 127 18.42 -28.04 3.60
N PRO A 128 19.26 -29.06 3.87
CA PRO A 128 19.09 -29.97 5.00
C PRO A 128 19.41 -29.32 6.35
N SER A 129 20.06 -28.14 6.36
CA SER A 129 20.36 -27.39 7.58
C SER A 129 19.17 -26.63 8.13
N ALA A 130 18.13 -26.43 7.32
CA ALA A 130 16.91 -25.76 7.73
C ALA A 130 16.13 -26.59 8.77
N PRO A 131 15.35 -25.95 9.66
CA PRO A 131 14.43 -26.67 10.54
C PRO A 131 13.47 -27.57 9.72
N GLY A 132 13.53 -28.89 9.94
CA GLY A 132 12.75 -29.86 9.17
C GLY A 132 13.45 -30.41 7.90
N GLY A 133 14.64 -29.89 7.56
CA GLY A 133 15.52 -30.44 6.53
C GLY A 133 15.08 -30.22 5.08
N ASP A 134 14.21 -29.24 4.83
CA ASP A 134 13.62 -28.96 3.50
C ASP A 134 13.59 -27.46 3.17
N GLY A 135 14.69 -26.75 3.42
CA GLY A 135 14.83 -25.34 3.11
C GLY A 135 14.14 -24.35 4.07
N TRP A 136 14.50 -23.07 3.93
CA TRP A 136 14.04 -21.98 4.82
C TRP A 136 12.74 -21.35 4.28
N GLY A 137 11.64 -22.10 4.41
CA GLY A 137 10.28 -21.66 4.06
C GLY A 137 9.72 -22.39 2.85
N ASN A 138 8.48 -22.06 2.49
CA ASN A 138 7.78 -22.67 1.36
C ASN A 138 6.94 -21.63 0.61
N TYR A 139 6.14 -22.07 -0.36
CA TYR A 139 5.28 -21.16 -1.14
C TYR A 139 4.34 -20.30 -0.26
N GLN A 140 3.85 -20.82 0.87
CA GLN A 140 3.04 -20.03 1.80
C GLN A 140 3.86 -18.95 2.50
N SER A 141 5.14 -19.20 2.81
CA SER A 141 6.04 -18.17 3.34
C SER A 141 6.18 -16.98 2.38
N ILE A 142 6.17 -17.25 1.07
CA ILE A 142 6.17 -16.18 0.04
C ILE A 142 4.87 -15.36 0.11
N SER A 143 3.71 -16.02 0.14
CA SER A 143 2.41 -15.33 0.26
C SER A 143 2.31 -14.49 1.55
N TRP A 144 2.84 -14.98 2.67
CA TRP A 144 2.96 -14.21 3.92
C TRP A 144 3.88 -13.00 3.75
N GLY A 145 5.04 -13.18 3.13
CA GLY A 145 6.00 -12.11 2.85
C GLY A 145 5.39 -10.98 2.02
N TRP A 146 4.72 -11.31 0.91
CA TRP A 146 4.03 -10.32 0.06
C TRP A 146 2.88 -9.62 0.80
N GLY A 147 2.05 -10.37 1.54
CA GLY A 147 0.99 -9.77 2.35
C GLY A 147 1.53 -8.76 3.36
N LEU A 148 2.56 -9.14 4.12
CA LEU A 148 3.20 -8.29 5.13
C LEU A 148 3.86 -7.06 4.49
N GLY A 149 4.55 -7.26 3.37
CA GLY A 149 5.17 -6.19 2.60
C GLY A 149 4.16 -5.14 2.16
N VAL A 150 3.01 -5.56 1.61
CA VAL A 150 1.94 -4.65 1.22
C VAL A 150 1.39 -3.90 2.43
N MET A 151 1.10 -4.59 3.53
CA MET A 151 0.59 -3.95 4.75
C MET A 151 1.53 -2.86 5.28
N LEU A 152 2.82 -3.17 5.42
CA LEU A 152 3.83 -2.23 5.90
C LEU A 152 4.04 -1.09 4.90
N GLY A 153 4.02 -1.40 3.60
CA GLY A 153 4.07 -0.40 2.54
C GLY A 153 2.92 0.60 2.62
N ILE A 154 1.70 0.14 2.93
CA ILE A 154 0.53 1.02 3.11
C ILE A 154 0.71 1.94 4.31
N TYR A 155 1.22 1.43 5.44
CA TYR A 155 1.52 2.27 6.59
C TYR A 155 2.53 3.36 6.26
N VAL A 156 3.58 3.02 5.50
CA VAL A 156 4.58 4.01 5.05
C VAL A 156 4.00 5.03 4.08
N ALA A 157 3.10 4.60 3.19
CA ALA A 157 2.53 5.45 2.16
C ALA A 157 1.20 6.11 2.53
N GLY A 158 0.79 6.10 3.81
CA GLY A 158 -0.53 6.59 4.22
C GLY A 158 -0.85 8.00 3.70
N ASP A 159 0.12 8.90 3.76
CA ASP A 159 0.00 10.29 3.30
C ASP A 159 -0.20 10.46 1.78
N SER A 160 0.09 9.44 0.97
CA SER A 160 -0.15 9.44 -0.48
C SER A 160 -1.52 8.87 -0.87
N GLY A 161 -2.27 8.32 0.10
CA GLY A 161 -3.43 7.45 -0.13
C GLY A 161 -3.09 5.97 -0.29
N ALA A 162 -1.78 5.64 -0.24
CA ALA A 162 -1.21 4.29 -0.32
C ALA A 162 -1.72 3.48 -1.52
N TYR A 163 -1.42 3.95 -2.74
CA TYR A 163 -1.84 3.25 -3.96
C TYR A 163 -0.89 2.12 -4.32
N LEU A 164 0.43 2.35 -4.23
CA LEU A 164 1.53 1.40 -4.39
C LEU A 164 1.54 0.60 -5.71
N ASN A 165 0.61 0.91 -6.61
CA ASN A 165 0.31 0.13 -7.80
C ASN A 165 -0.22 1.07 -8.89
N PRO A 166 0.45 1.12 -10.05
CA PRO A 166 0.00 1.93 -11.18
C PRO A 166 -1.42 1.60 -11.67
N ALA A 167 -1.84 0.32 -11.63
CA ALA A 167 -3.17 -0.10 -12.04
C ALA A 167 -4.26 0.39 -11.06
N ILE A 168 -4.00 0.31 -9.75
CA ILE A 168 -4.91 0.85 -8.72
C ILE A 168 -5.00 2.38 -8.85
N THR A 169 -3.86 3.05 -9.05
CA THR A 169 -3.80 4.52 -9.25
C THR A 169 -4.65 4.92 -10.46
N PHE A 170 -4.49 4.22 -11.58
CA PHE A 170 -5.26 4.43 -12.81
C PHE A 170 -6.77 4.23 -12.61
N THR A 171 -7.18 3.15 -11.97
CA THR A 171 -8.61 2.89 -11.69
C THR A 171 -9.22 3.99 -10.83
N ASN A 172 -8.47 4.53 -9.85
CA ASN A 172 -8.92 5.65 -9.04
C ASN A 172 -9.00 6.99 -9.81
N CYS A 173 -8.16 7.22 -10.81
CA CYS A 173 -8.32 8.36 -11.73
C CYS A 173 -9.64 8.30 -12.51
N ILE A 174 -10.11 7.09 -12.82
CA ILE A 174 -11.37 6.87 -13.53
C ILE A 174 -12.56 6.97 -12.58
N LEU A 175 -12.56 6.18 -11.49
CA LEU A 175 -13.75 5.90 -10.68
C LEU A 175 -13.83 6.69 -9.37
N ARG A 176 -12.71 7.26 -8.89
CA ARG A 176 -12.64 7.99 -7.60
C ARG A 176 -12.08 9.42 -7.75
N LYS A 177 -12.10 9.95 -8.97
CA LYS A 177 -11.75 11.36 -9.31
C LYS A 177 -10.31 11.76 -8.94
N LEU A 178 -9.40 10.80 -8.78
CA LEU A 178 -7.99 11.10 -8.55
C LEU A 178 -7.45 11.98 -9.70
N PRO A 179 -6.71 13.07 -9.42
CA PRO A 179 -6.18 13.91 -10.48
C PRO A 179 -5.28 13.13 -11.44
N TRP A 180 -5.58 13.18 -12.74
CA TRP A 180 -4.82 12.46 -13.77
C TRP A 180 -3.33 12.84 -13.81
N ARG A 181 -2.97 14.06 -13.37
CA ARG A 181 -1.59 14.51 -13.25
C ARG A 181 -0.79 13.73 -12.19
N ARG A 182 -1.48 13.14 -11.20
CA ARG A 182 -0.86 12.31 -10.15
C ARG A 182 -0.36 10.98 -10.68
N LEU A 183 -1.04 10.40 -11.67
CA LEU A 183 -0.70 9.08 -12.24
C LEU A 183 0.75 8.97 -12.72
N PRO A 184 1.29 9.86 -13.60
CA PRO A 184 2.68 9.75 -14.04
C PRO A 184 3.69 10.01 -12.90
N VAL A 185 3.37 10.90 -11.97
CA VAL A 185 4.25 11.21 -10.82
C VAL A 185 4.35 9.99 -9.89
N TYR A 186 3.22 9.36 -9.58
CA TYR A 186 3.17 8.16 -8.76
C TYR A 186 3.80 6.98 -9.48
N PHE A 187 3.56 6.80 -10.78
CA PHE A 187 4.19 5.74 -11.55
C PHE A 187 5.72 5.80 -11.45
N VAL A 188 6.33 6.97 -11.65
CA VAL A 188 7.78 7.14 -11.54
C VAL A 188 8.27 6.79 -10.13
N ALA A 189 7.59 7.28 -9.08
CA ALA A 189 7.95 6.97 -7.71
C ALA A 189 7.85 5.47 -7.38
N GLN A 190 6.72 4.84 -7.72
CA GLN A 190 6.45 3.43 -7.51
C GLN A 190 7.47 2.56 -8.26
N PHE A 191 7.71 2.85 -9.54
CA PHE A 191 8.70 2.16 -10.37
C PHE A 191 10.11 2.23 -9.76
N LEU A 192 10.56 3.43 -9.37
CA LEU A 192 11.87 3.61 -8.76
C LEU A 192 11.97 2.89 -7.41
N GLY A 193 10.88 2.87 -6.63
CA GLY A 193 10.81 2.15 -5.36
C GLY A 193 11.05 0.65 -5.56
N GLY A 194 10.35 0.04 -6.52
CA GLY A 194 10.52 -1.37 -6.86
C GLY A 194 11.90 -1.68 -7.44
N PHE A 195 12.41 -0.83 -8.34
CA PHE A 195 13.75 -0.96 -8.91
C PHE A 195 14.84 -0.93 -7.82
N CYS A 196 14.80 0.04 -6.90
CA CYS A 196 15.79 0.14 -5.83
C CYS A 196 15.68 -1.01 -4.82
N ALA A 197 14.48 -1.44 -4.46
CA ALA A 197 14.29 -2.57 -3.54
C ALA A 197 14.86 -3.87 -4.11
N ALA A 198 14.61 -4.17 -5.38
CA ALA A 198 15.21 -5.32 -6.06
C ALA A 198 16.74 -5.26 -6.04
N GLY A 199 17.34 -4.07 -6.18
CA GLY A 199 18.79 -3.90 -6.08
C GLY A 199 19.33 -4.23 -4.68
N VAL A 200 18.61 -3.82 -3.64
CA VAL A 200 18.95 -4.16 -2.25
C VAL A 200 18.83 -5.67 -2.01
N ILE A 201 17.77 -6.31 -2.51
CA ILE A 201 17.61 -7.77 -2.41
C ILE A 201 18.73 -8.50 -3.17
N TYR A 202 19.08 -8.04 -4.36
CA TYR A 202 20.20 -8.60 -5.12
C TYR A 202 21.50 -8.52 -4.31
N ILE A 203 21.84 -7.36 -3.74
CA ILE A 203 23.04 -7.19 -2.91
C ILE A 203 23.00 -8.13 -1.69
N ASN A 204 21.85 -8.22 -1.02
CA ASN A 204 21.68 -9.04 0.17
C ASN A 204 21.86 -10.55 -0.13
N TYR A 205 21.39 -11.01 -1.29
CA TYR A 205 21.39 -12.43 -1.65
C TYR A 205 22.42 -12.84 -2.71
N VAL A 206 23.32 -11.94 -3.13
CA VAL A 206 24.27 -12.21 -4.22
C VAL A 206 25.12 -13.46 -3.99
N ASN A 207 25.49 -13.76 -2.73
CA ASN A 207 26.26 -14.95 -2.40
C ASN A 207 25.42 -16.22 -2.55
N GLY A 208 24.15 -16.20 -2.15
CA GLY A 208 23.23 -17.32 -2.37
C GLY A 208 22.95 -17.54 -3.86
N ILE A 209 22.74 -16.47 -4.61
CA ILE A 209 22.58 -16.52 -6.08
C ILE A 209 23.83 -17.15 -6.72
N ASN A 210 25.03 -16.69 -6.35
CA ASN A 210 26.28 -17.25 -6.85
C ASN A 210 26.48 -18.72 -6.45
N ALA A 211 26.02 -19.14 -5.28
CA ALA A 211 26.10 -20.54 -4.84
C ALA A 211 25.18 -21.45 -5.67
N MET A 212 24.02 -20.95 -6.10
CA MET A 212 23.04 -21.71 -6.89
C MET A 212 23.37 -21.74 -8.39
N GLU A 213 23.76 -20.61 -8.96
CA GLU A 213 23.97 -20.46 -10.42
C GLU A 213 25.45 -20.53 -10.83
N GLY A 214 26.36 -20.26 -9.91
CA GLY A 214 27.78 -20.00 -10.17
C GLY A 214 28.12 -18.51 -10.13
N HIS A 215 29.39 -18.20 -9.85
CA HIS A 215 29.87 -16.82 -9.78
C HIS A 215 29.71 -16.09 -11.12
N GLY A 216 29.00 -14.96 -11.10
CA GLY A 216 28.77 -14.13 -12.29
C GLY A 216 27.77 -14.72 -13.30
N VAL A 217 27.14 -15.85 -12.98
CA VAL A 217 26.10 -16.47 -13.79
C VAL A 217 24.75 -15.97 -13.31
N ARG A 218 23.86 -15.55 -14.23
CA ARG A 218 22.53 -15.04 -13.90
C ARG A 218 21.53 -15.69 -14.85
N THR A 219 20.72 -16.63 -14.35
CA THR A 219 19.87 -17.46 -15.21
C THR A 219 18.39 -17.14 -15.05
N VAL A 220 17.68 -17.24 -16.17
CA VAL A 220 16.25 -16.91 -16.31
C VAL A 220 15.48 -18.21 -16.58
N PRO A 221 14.22 -18.36 -16.10
CA PRO A 221 13.41 -19.51 -16.45
C PRO A 221 13.30 -19.67 -17.98
N PRO A 222 13.36 -20.91 -18.51
CA PRO A 222 13.13 -22.18 -17.83
C PRO A 222 14.40 -22.90 -17.35
N ALA A 223 15.55 -22.22 -17.20
CA ALA A 223 16.75 -22.86 -16.67
C ALA A 223 16.51 -23.47 -15.27
N THR A 224 17.06 -24.65 -15.00
CA THR A 224 16.80 -25.39 -13.74
C THR A 224 17.25 -24.63 -12.50
N ASN A 225 18.34 -23.87 -12.60
CA ASN A 225 18.88 -23.07 -11.48
C ASN A 225 18.47 -21.60 -11.58
N ALA A 226 17.41 -21.27 -12.33
CA ALA A 226 16.98 -19.90 -12.55
C ALA A 226 16.63 -19.16 -11.25
N THR A 227 17.35 -18.07 -10.99
CA THR A 227 17.08 -17.19 -9.85
C THR A 227 16.39 -15.89 -10.24
N ALA A 228 16.20 -15.61 -11.54
CA ALA A 228 15.52 -14.37 -11.98
C ALA A 228 14.11 -14.21 -11.41
N GLY A 229 13.46 -15.33 -11.07
CA GLY A 229 12.13 -15.37 -10.43
C GLY A 229 12.08 -14.74 -9.04
N ILE A 230 13.24 -14.44 -8.43
CA ILE A 230 13.33 -13.65 -7.19
C ILE A 230 12.77 -12.24 -7.39
N PHE A 231 13.03 -11.63 -8.55
CA PHE A 231 12.79 -10.21 -8.77
C PHE A 231 11.46 -9.94 -9.47
N CYS A 232 11.17 -10.68 -10.54
CA CYS A 232 9.99 -10.46 -11.38
C CYS A 232 9.31 -11.78 -11.70
N THR A 233 8.05 -11.71 -12.12
CA THR A 233 7.27 -12.92 -12.33
C THR A 233 7.55 -13.56 -13.69
N TYR A 234 7.42 -14.88 -13.73
CA TYR A 234 7.51 -15.70 -14.94
C TYR A 234 6.37 -16.72 -14.88
N PRO A 235 5.77 -17.08 -16.03
CA PRO A 235 4.64 -17.98 -16.03
C PRO A 235 5.10 -19.43 -15.86
N ALA A 236 4.22 -20.27 -15.33
CA ALA A 236 4.42 -21.71 -15.33
C ALA A 236 4.58 -22.25 -16.77
N ALA A 237 5.35 -23.33 -16.92
CA ALA A 237 5.82 -23.82 -18.22
C ALA A 237 4.70 -24.30 -19.15
N ASP A 238 3.57 -24.72 -18.60
CA ASP A 238 2.39 -25.25 -19.27
C ASP A 238 1.35 -24.17 -19.64
N MET A 239 1.58 -22.92 -19.24
CA MET A 239 0.63 -21.84 -19.47
C MET A 239 0.60 -21.39 -20.94
N THR A 240 -0.61 -21.17 -21.46
CA THR A 240 -0.81 -20.45 -22.73
C THR A 240 -0.84 -18.95 -22.50
N LYS A 241 -0.52 -18.13 -23.52
CA LYS A 241 -0.61 -16.66 -23.42
C LYS A 241 -2.00 -16.17 -22.98
N ALA A 242 -3.06 -16.83 -23.45
CA ALA A 242 -4.43 -16.50 -23.04
C ALA A 242 -4.67 -16.82 -21.56
N GLY A 243 -4.19 -17.98 -21.09
CA GLY A 243 -4.25 -18.34 -19.67
C GLY A 243 -3.46 -17.38 -18.80
N MET A 244 -2.23 -17.03 -19.19
CA MET A 244 -1.39 -16.05 -18.47
C MET A 244 -2.10 -14.70 -18.30
N PHE A 245 -2.74 -14.22 -19.38
CA PHE A 245 -3.48 -12.97 -19.35
C PHE A 245 -4.72 -13.06 -18.45
N PHE A 246 -5.46 -14.16 -18.54
CA PHE A 246 -6.68 -14.37 -17.76
C PHE A 246 -6.38 -14.48 -16.26
N ASP A 247 -5.30 -15.15 -15.88
CA ASP A 247 -4.86 -15.32 -14.50
C ASP A 247 -4.48 -13.96 -13.85
N GLU A 248 -3.67 -13.16 -14.53
CA GLU A 248 -3.35 -11.79 -14.07
C GLU A 248 -4.59 -10.87 -14.04
N PHE A 249 -5.50 -11.02 -15.01
CA PHE A 249 -6.75 -10.27 -15.06
C PHE A 249 -7.66 -10.60 -13.87
N ILE A 250 -7.88 -11.88 -13.57
CA ILE A 250 -8.79 -12.27 -12.48
C ILE A 250 -8.22 -11.92 -11.11
N ALA A 251 -6.92 -12.11 -10.89
CA ALA A 251 -6.27 -11.72 -9.65
C ALA A 251 -6.35 -10.20 -9.42
N SER A 252 -6.13 -9.40 -10.47
CA SER A 252 -6.23 -7.94 -10.41
C SER A 252 -7.67 -7.43 -10.28
N PHE A 253 -8.64 -8.17 -10.85
CA PHE A 253 -10.07 -7.95 -10.62
C PHE A 253 -10.43 -8.11 -9.15
N ILE A 254 -10.06 -9.24 -8.53
CA ILE A 254 -10.31 -9.51 -7.12
C ILE A 254 -9.64 -8.44 -6.25
N LEU A 255 -8.38 -8.11 -6.55
CA LEU A 255 -7.63 -7.08 -5.85
C LEU A 255 -8.41 -5.76 -5.78
N MET A 256 -8.83 -5.23 -6.93
CA MET A 256 -9.48 -3.92 -6.97
C MET A 256 -10.91 -3.94 -6.42
N PHE A 257 -11.66 -5.01 -6.72
CA PHE A 257 -13.01 -5.20 -6.21
C PHE A 257 -13.03 -5.20 -4.67
N VAL A 258 -12.13 -5.94 -4.04
CA VAL A 258 -12.04 -6.01 -2.58
C VAL A 258 -11.45 -4.73 -1.99
N ILE A 259 -10.48 -4.06 -2.66
CA ILE A 259 -9.99 -2.74 -2.22
C ILE A 259 -11.14 -1.74 -2.10
N PHE A 260 -12.03 -1.68 -3.10
CA PHE A 260 -13.19 -0.80 -3.04
C PHE A 260 -14.16 -1.24 -1.95
N ALA A 261 -14.40 -2.53 -1.77
CA ALA A 261 -15.21 -3.02 -0.67
C ALA A 261 -14.65 -2.63 0.72
N LEU A 262 -13.33 -2.62 0.88
CA LEU A 262 -12.64 -2.27 2.14
C LEU A 262 -12.56 -0.75 2.39
N LYS A 263 -12.62 0.08 1.34
CA LYS A 263 -12.56 1.56 1.43
C LYS A 263 -13.92 2.24 1.35
N ASP A 264 -14.99 1.49 1.17
CA ASP A 264 -16.34 2.04 1.03
C ASP A 264 -17.02 2.14 2.39
N ASP A 265 -17.06 3.35 2.94
CA ASP A 265 -17.69 3.62 4.24
C ASP A 265 -19.19 3.28 4.31
N SER A 266 -19.85 3.09 3.16
CA SER A 266 -21.25 2.63 3.12
C SER A 266 -21.39 1.10 3.20
N ASN A 267 -20.29 0.36 3.01
CA ASN A 267 -20.28 -1.09 3.08
C ASN A 267 -20.22 -1.56 4.54
N LYS A 268 -21.32 -2.17 5.01
CA LYS A 268 -21.42 -2.70 6.38
C LYS A 268 -20.43 -3.83 6.70
N GLY A 269 -19.79 -4.42 5.70
CA GLY A 269 -18.70 -5.38 5.89
C GLY A 269 -17.38 -4.72 6.32
N GLN A 270 -17.25 -3.40 6.19
CA GLN A 270 -16.08 -2.66 6.68
C GLN A 270 -16.08 -2.68 8.21
N PHE A 271 -15.10 -3.37 8.78
CA PHE A 271 -14.99 -3.61 10.23
C PHE A 271 -14.83 -2.34 11.06
N SER A 272 -14.38 -1.23 10.46
CA SER A 272 -14.35 0.08 11.12
C SER A 272 -14.33 1.23 10.11
N ALA A 273 -15.13 2.26 10.38
CA ALA A 273 -15.11 3.53 9.66
C ALA A 273 -13.79 4.32 9.88
N SER A 274 -12.93 3.92 10.82
CA SER A 274 -11.69 4.66 11.14
C SER A 274 -10.56 4.48 10.12
N GLY A 275 -10.73 3.64 9.09
CA GLY A 275 -9.69 3.33 8.10
C GLY A 275 -8.48 2.55 8.63
N ALA A 276 -8.31 2.45 9.96
CA ALA A 276 -7.15 1.85 10.61
C ALA A 276 -6.97 0.36 10.29
N TRP A 277 -8.05 -0.34 9.90
CA TRP A 277 -8.02 -1.76 9.55
C TRP A 277 -7.71 -2.01 8.08
N PHE A 278 -7.73 -0.98 7.23
CA PHE A 278 -7.48 -1.12 5.79
C PHE A 278 -6.14 -1.82 5.49
N PRO A 279 -5.00 -1.49 6.14
CA PRO A 279 -3.73 -2.18 5.89
C PRO A 279 -3.79 -3.68 6.21
N LEU A 280 -4.45 -4.06 7.30
CA LEU A 280 -4.61 -5.48 7.69
C LEU A 280 -5.59 -6.22 6.77
N GLY A 281 -6.64 -5.56 6.29
CA GLY A 281 -7.50 -6.13 5.24
C GLY A 281 -6.72 -6.41 3.95
N LEU A 282 -5.82 -5.49 3.58
CA LEU A 282 -4.96 -5.67 2.41
C LEU A 282 -3.89 -6.74 2.60
N PHE A 283 -3.37 -6.91 3.82
CA PHE A 283 -2.55 -8.07 4.18
C PHE A 283 -3.23 -9.39 3.77
N PHE A 284 -4.45 -9.63 4.25
CA PHE A 284 -5.17 -10.88 3.99
C PHE A 284 -5.60 -11.03 2.53
N LEU A 285 -5.95 -9.93 1.86
CA LEU A 285 -6.28 -9.94 0.44
C LEU A 285 -5.09 -10.41 -0.41
N ILE A 286 -3.91 -9.84 -0.18
CA ILE A 286 -2.70 -10.18 -0.93
C ILE A 286 -2.24 -11.59 -0.60
N PHE A 287 -2.26 -11.97 0.69
CA PHE A 287 -2.00 -13.34 1.11
C PHE A 287 -2.92 -14.33 0.39
N GLY A 288 -4.23 -14.06 0.36
CA GLY A 288 -5.22 -14.91 -0.31
C GLY A 288 -5.03 -15.00 -1.82
N ILE A 289 -4.72 -13.88 -2.48
CA ILE A 289 -4.41 -13.90 -3.93
C ILE A 289 -3.15 -14.73 -4.19
N GLY A 290 -2.07 -14.54 -3.42
CA GLY A 290 -0.84 -15.32 -3.56
C GLY A 290 -1.07 -16.82 -3.33
N ALA A 291 -1.83 -17.16 -2.28
CA ALA A 291 -2.14 -18.55 -1.92
C ALA A 291 -3.04 -19.26 -2.95
N CYS A 292 -3.96 -18.55 -3.61
CA CYS A 292 -4.98 -19.15 -4.48
C CYS A 292 -4.70 -19.01 -5.98
N PHE A 293 -4.06 -17.92 -6.41
CA PHE A 293 -3.89 -17.56 -7.83
C PHE A 293 -2.42 -17.40 -8.23
N GLY A 294 -1.48 -17.72 -7.34
CA GLY A 294 -0.11 -17.33 -7.59
C GLY A 294 0.81 -18.34 -8.28
N TRP A 295 0.44 -19.62 -8.35
CA TRP A 295 1.29 -20.63 -9.01
C TRP A 295 1.44 -20.42 -10.52
N GLN A 296 0.38 -20.01 -11.22
CA GLN A 296 0.38 -19.94 -12.69
C GLN A 296 1.23 -18.79 -13.23
N THR A 297 1.16 -17.61 -12.60
CA THR A 297 1.82 -16.39 -13.11
C THR A 297 2.60 -15.61 -12.05
N GLY A 298 2.61 -16.04 -10.79
CA GLY A 298 3.28 -15.31 -9.72
C GLY A 298 2.51 -14.08 -9.22
N TYR A 299 1.22 -13.95 -9.57
CA TYR A 299 0.31 -12.89 -9.12
C TYR A 299 0.96 -11.51 -9.20
N ALA A 300 1.46 -11.14 -10.38
CA ALA A 300 2.17 -9.88 -10.54
C ALA A 300 1.29 -8.70 -10.14
N ILE A 301 0.05 -8.64 -10.66
CA ILE A 301 -1.07 -7.73 -10.32
C ILE A 301 -0.74 -6.22 -10.21
N ASN A 302 0.51 -5.84 -10.48
CA ASN A 302 1.11 -4.55 -10.19
C ASN A 302 2.33 -4.34 -11.10
N LEU A 303 2.20 -3.39 -12.03
CA LEU A 303 3.25 -2.99 -12.96
C LEU A 303 4.56 -2.60 -12.25
N ALA A 304 4.51 -1.85 -11.15
CA ALA A 304 5.72 -1.37 -10.47
C ALA A 304 6.48 -2.49 -9.75
N ARG A 305 5.74 -3.49 -9.24
CA ARG A 305 6.26 -4.71 -8.60
C ARG A 305 6.91 -5.68 -9.58
N ASP A 306 6.58 -5.60 -10.87
CA ASP A 306 7.19 -6.46 -11.89
C ASP A 306 8.23 -5.71 -12.72
N PHE A 307 7.86 -4.58 -13.33
CA PHE A 307 8.70 -3.86 -14.28
C PHE A 307 9.97 -3.27 -13.63
N GLY A 308 9.86 -2.70 -12.43
CA GLY A 308 11.01 -2.15 -11.70
C GLY A 308 12.05 -3.23 -11.40
N PRO A 309 11.68 -4.29 -10.68
CA PRO A 309 12.56 -5.43 -10.42
C PRO A 309 13.06 -6.15 -11.69
N ARG A 310 12.25 -6.26 -12.75
CA ARG A 310 12.67 -6.84 -14.04
C ARG A 310 13.76 -6.00 -14.72
N LEU A 311 13.64 -4.68 -14.66
CA LEU A 311 14.69 -3.80 -15.19
C LEU A 311 15.95 -3.84 -14.32
N MET A 312 15.81 -3.97 -13.00
CA MET A 312 16.95 -4.17 -12.11
C MET A 312 17.66 -5.50 -12.40
N SER A 313 16.93 -6.61 -12.55
CA SER A 313 17.53 -7.91 -12.89
C SER A 313 18.27 -7.85 -14.23
N TYR A 314 17.69 -7.16 -15.23
CA TYR A 314 18.40 -6.87 -16.48
C TYR A 314 19.72 -6.11 -16.23
N ALA A 315 19.68 -5.05 -15.42
CA ALA A 315 20.84 -4.21 -15.14
C ALA A 315 21.98 -4.93 -14.39
N VAL A 316 21.65 -5.91 -13.54
CA VAL A 316 22.65 -6.70 -12.77
C VAL A 316 23.14 -7.95 -13.49
N GLY A 317 22.70 -8.19 -14.73
CA GLY A 317 23.32 -9.16 -15.64
C GLY A 317 22.49 -10.39 -16.01
N TYR A 318 21.19 -10.45 -15.70
CA TYR A 318 20.33 -11.57 -16.12
C TYR A 318 20.08 -11.66 -17.63
N GLY A 319 20.54 -10.68 -18.41
CA GLY A 319 20.45 -10.71 -19.87
C GLY A 319 19.06 -10.42 -20.42
N HIS A 320 18.97 -10.34 -21.75
CA HIS A 320 17.73 -10.01 -22.46
C HIS A 320 16.60 -11.03 -22.28
N GLU A 321 16.92 -12.22 -21.78
CA GLU A 321 16.03 -13.33 -21.51
C GLU A 321 14.92 -12.95 -20.52
N VAL A 322 15.18 -11.98 -19.61
CA VAL A 322 14.14 -11.44 -18.70
C VAL A 322 12.95 -10.82 -19.44
N TRP A 323 13.11 -10.48 -20.72
CA TRP A 323 12.07 -9.91 -21.59
C TRP A 323 11.48 -10.94 -22.56
N SER A 324 12.17 -12.02 -22.88
CA SER A 324 11.71 -13.03 -23.85
C SER A 324 11.15 -14.30 -23.22
N ALA A 325 11.49 -14.59 -21.95
CA ALA A 325 10.99 -15.75 -21.22
C ALA A 325 9.46 -15.80 -21.15
N GLY A 326 8.92 -17.03 -21.09
CA GLY A 326 7.47 -17.26 -21.13
C GLY A 326 6.80 -16.85 -22.44
N GLY A 327 7.56 -16.75 -23.54
CA GLY A 327 7.04 -16.32 -24.83
C GLY A 327 6.67 -14.83 -24.85
N TYR A 328 7.60 -13.99 -24.35
CA TYR A 328 7.43 -12.55 -24.10
C TYR A 328 6.37 -12.25 -23.04
N TYR A 329 6.43 -12.95 -21.90
CA TYR A 329 5.44 -12.76 -20.84
C TYR A 329 5.44 -11.35 -20.21
N PHE A 330 6.57 -10.63 -20.27
CA PHE A 330 6.76 -9.33 -19.60
C PHE A 330 5.65 -8.29 -19.83
N TRP A 331 5.00 -8.27 -21.01
CA TRP A 331 3.95 -7.29 -21.30
C TRP A 331 2.63 -7.62 -20.59
N ILE A 332 2.41 -8.88 -20.20
CA ILE A 332 1.16 -9.31 -19.57
C ILE A 332 0.99 -8.63 -18.20
N PRO A 333 1.94 -8.70 -17.25
CA PRO A 333 1.91 -7.91 -16.02
C PRO A 333 1.82 -6.39 -16.23
N MET A 334 2.18 -5.88 -17.42
CA MET A 334 2.10 -4.46 -17.72
C MET A 334 0.71 -4.00 -18.16
N VAL A 335 -0.12 -4.92 -18.68
CA VAL A 335 -1.40 -4.58 -19.31
C VAL A 335 -2.58 -5.24 -18.60
N ALA A 336 -2.51 -6.54 -18.31
CA ALA A 336 -3.61 -7.29 -17.72
C ALA A 336 -4.06 -6.71 -16.37
N PRO A 337 -3.16 -6.24 -15.46
CA PRO A 337 -3.60 -5.65 -14.21
C PRO A 337 -4.43 -4.38 -14.36
N PHE A 338 -4.14 -3.53 -15.36
CA PHE A 338 -4.95 -2.32 -15.60
C PHE A 338 -6.37 -2.68 -16.01
N LEU A 339 -6.54 -3.70 -16.88
CA LEU A 339 -7.86 -4.14 -17.31
C LEU A 339 -8.60 -4.86 -16.17
N GLY A 340 -7.91 -5.73 -15.44
CA GLY A 340 -8.49 -6.45 -14.30
C GLY A 340 -8.94 -5.50 -13.20
N CYS A 341 -8.06 -4.57 -12.77
CA CYS A 341 -8.43 -3.59 -11.75
C CYS A 341 -9.57 -2.68 -12.21
N LEU A 342 -9.55 -2.16 -13.44
CA LEU A 342 -10.64 -1.34 -13.94
C LEU A 342 -11.95 -2.13 -13.95
N PHE A 343 -11.94 -3.36 -14.46
CA PHE A 343 -13.12 -4.22 -14.48
C PHE A 343 -13.63 -4.50 -13.06
N GLY A 344 -12.75 -4.80 -12.10
CA GLY A 344 -13.11 -5.01 -10.70
C GLY A 344 -13.77 -3.79 -10.07
N GLY A 345 -13.19 -2.61 -10.31
CA GLY A 345 -13.78 -1.36 -9.84
C GLY A 345 -15.15 -1.07 -10.47
N LEU A 346 -15.31 -1.32 -11.78
CA LEU A 346 -16.59 -1.14 -12.47
C LEU A 346 -17.66 -2.09 -11.93
N ILE A 347 -17.34 -3.36 -11.71
CA ILE A 347 -18.29 -4.34 -11.18
C ILE A 347 -18.71 -3.99 -9.74
N TYR A 348 -17.77 -3.52 -8.90
CA TYR A 348 -18.13 -3.02 -7.57
C TYR A 348 -19.08 -1.81 -7.67
N ASP A 349 -18.79 -0.87 -8.57
CA ASP A 349 -19.61 0.33 -8.74
C ASP A 349 -21.00 0.06 -9.31
N ILE A 350 -21.14 -0.92 -10.21
CA ILE A 350 -22.42 -1.28 -10.83
C ILE A 350 -23.35 -1.96 -9.82
N PHE A 351 -22.82 -2.86 -8.99
CA PHE A 351 -23.65 -3.78 -8.20
C PHE A 351 -23.69 -3.46 -6.70
N ILE A 352 -22.70 -2.76 -6.14
CA ILE A 352 -22.57 -2.57 -4.69
C ILE A 352 -22.47 -1.09 -4.31
N PHE A 353 -21.59 -0.33 -4.94
CA PHE A 353 -21.34 1.06 -4.55
C PHE A 353 -22.52 1.97 -4.84
N THR A 354 -23.00 2.68 -3.83
CA THR A 354 -24.10 3.65 -3.97
C THR A 354 -23.63 5.11 -4.01
N GLY A 355 -22.32 5.35 -3.82
CA GLY A 355 -21.74 6.69 -3.78
C GLY A 355 -21.48 7.30 -5.17
N ALA A 356 -20.77 8.43 -5.16
CA ALA A 356 -20.45 9.18 -6.38
C ALA A 356 -19.46 8.42 -7.27
N SER A 357 -19.95 7.91 -8.40
CA SER A 357 -19.18 7.21 -9.43
C SER A 357 -19.57 7.71 -10.82
N PRO A 358 -18.69 7.66 -11.85
CA PRO A 358 -19.09 7.89 -13.23
C PRO A 358 -20.27 7.02 -13.70
N ILE A 359 -20.35 5.78 -13.20
CA ILE A 359 -21.41 4.83 -13.55
C ILE A 359 -22.74 5.21 -12.90
N ASN A 360 -22.70 5.76 -11.67
CA ASN A 360 -23.88 6.18 -10.93
C ASN A 360 -24.42 7.55 -11.41
N THR A 361 -24.30 7.84 -12.70
CA THR A 361 -24.85 9.04 -13.35
C THR A 361 -25.79 8.66 -14.50
N PRO A 362 -26.68 9.56 -14.97
CA PRO A 362 -27.64 9.24 -16.02
C PRO A 362 -26.98 8.58 -17.23
N TYR A 363 -27.60 7.51 -17.75
CA TYR A 363 -27.10 6.66 -18.83
C TYR A 363 -25.71 6.06 -18.54
N MET A 364 -25.42 5.69 -17.29
CA MET A 364 -24.13 5.14 -16.86
C MET A 364 -22.93 6.04 -17.19
N GLY A 365 -23.15 7.35 -17.27
CA GLY A 365 -22.12 8.31 -17.64
C GLY A 365 -21.76 8.35 -19.12
N LEU A 366 -22.46 7.62 -20.01
CA LEU A 366 -22.24 7.67 -21.46
C LEU A 366 -22.36 9.11 -22.01
N GLY A 367 -23.24 9.92 -21.43
CA GLY A 367 -23.38 11.35 -21.78
C GLY A 367 -22.07 12.15 -21.65
N LYS A 368 -21.19 11.76 -20.71
CA LYS A 368 -19.90 12.42 -20.47
C LYS A 368 -18.86 12.13 -21.55
N LEU A 369 -18.99 11.02 -22.28
CA LEU A 369 -18.10 10.69 -23.41
C LEU A 369 -18.31 11.63 -24.60
N PHE A 370 -19.53 12.13 -24.79
CA PHE A 370 -19.86 13.03 -25.89
C PHE A 370 -19.44 14.49 -25.64
N ASN A 371 -19.16 14.86 -24.38
CA ASN A 371 -18.68 16.19 -24.00
C ASN A 371 -17.45 16.11 -23.06
N PRO A 372 -16.29 15.69 -23.59
CA PRO A 372 -15.09 15.48 -22.78
C PRO A 372 -14.55 16.77 -22.16
N LYS A 373 -14.68 17.91 -22.86
CA LYS A 373 -14.24 19.22 -22.35
C LYS A 373 -15.04 19.67 -21.12
N GLN A 374 -16.36 19.55 -21.19
CA GLN A 374 -17.24 19.90 -20.07
C GLN A 374 -17.01 18.96 -18.89
N THR A 375 -16.88 17.65 -19.13
CA THR A 375 -16.56 16.67 -18.09
C THR A 375 -15.23 16.98 -17.41
N MET A 376 -14.22 17.44 -18.16
CA MET A 376 -12.94 17.86 -17.60
C MET A 376 -13.08 19.11 -16.73
N GLN A 377 -13.87 20.10 -17.17
CA GLN A 377 -14.15 21.30 -16.39
C GLN A 377 -14.89 20.97 -15.09
N GLU A 378 -15.95 20.15 -15.15
CA GLU A 378 -16.68 19.70 -13.96
C GLU A 378 -15.77 18.96 -12.96
N ARG A 379 -14.86 18.11 -13.46
CA ARG A 379 -13.86 17.44 -12.62
C ARG A 379 -12.91 18.44 -11.98
N LEU A 380 -12.44 19.43 -12.72
CA LEU A 380 -11.54 20.47 -12.20
C LEU A 380 -12.24 21.36 -11.17
N GLU A 381 -13.48 21.75 -11.41
CA GLU A 381 -14.28 22.53 -10.46
C GLU A 381 -14.54 21.75 -9.17
N GLN A 382 -14.86 20.46 -9.28
CA GLN A 382 -15.01 19.62 -8.11
C GLN A 382 -13.68 19.44 -7.37
N GLN A 383 -12.58 19.22 -8.08
CA GLN A 383 -11.25 19.15 -7.49
C GLN A 383 -10.87 20.44 -6.75
N LYS A 384 -11.26 21.62 -7.27
CA LYS A 384 -11.08 22.90 -6.57
C LYS A 384 -11.93 22.96 -5.29
N LYS A 385 -13.18 22.49 -5.33
CA LYS A 385 -14.06 22.44 -4.16
C LYS A 385 -13.53 21.50 -3.08
N ASP A 386 -13.00 20.35 -3.51
CA ASP A 386 -12.42 19.34 -2.62
C ASP A 386 -10.98 19.73 -2.18
N GLY A 387 -10.48 20.91 -2.61
CA GLY A 387 -9.18 21.43 -2.24
C GLY A 387 -8.00 20.64 -2.82
N LEU A 388 -8.19 19.90 -3.92
CA LEU A 388 -7.20 19.04 -4.58
C LEU A 388 -6.37 19.73 -5.68
N VAL A 389 -6.84 20.84 -6.25
CA VAL A 389 -6.17 21.57 -7.35
C VAL A 389 -6.43 23.07 -7.25
#